data_AF-A0A645CMV9-F1
#
_entry.id   AF-A0A645CMV9-F1
#
_cell.length_a   1.000
_cell.length_b   1.000
_cell.length_c   1.000
_cell.angle_alpha   90.00
_cell.angle_beta   90.00
_cell.angle_gamma   90.00
#
_symmetry.space_group_name_H-M   'P 1'
#
loop_
_entity.id
_entity.type
_entity.pdbx_description
1 polymer ?
#
loop_
_entity_poly.entity_id
_entity_poly.type
_entity_poly.pdbx_seq_one_letter_code
_entity_poly.pdbx_strand_id
1 'polypeptide(L)'
;MKKDLLESKRGEHASNLGGLIASNLAAEAGCKAYIADPVVVDEMDDIARISGHPLFERRSIFHALNQKAIAKMHAAKQNKKYEELNLVVAHLGGGVSVGAHRQGAVVDVNNALDGEGPFSPERAGTLPAMALAQLCFSGEYTLAQVKKMILGEGGLVAHLGTNSFHDVENKVKEGDEKFKKISDAFAYNLAKAIGAMSVVLKGKVDGILITGGIAYNKELMDIVEEYVKSIAPVFIYPGEDEMAALAMNGLAVISGQEQPKIYE
;
A
#
# COMPACT_ATOMS: atom_id res chain seq x y z
N MET A 1 11.69 5.55 -19.71
CA MET A 1 11.99 4.84 -18.43
C MET A 1 13.37 5.17 -17.87
N LYS A 2 14.50 4.71 -18.44
CA LYS A 2 15.85 4.93 -17.84
C LYS A 2 16.14 6.39 -17.50
N LYS A 3 15.81 7.30 -18.41
CA LYS A 3 15.92 8.75 -18.21
C LYS A 3 15.12 9.22 -17.00
N ASP A 4 13.88 8.74 -16.85
CA ASP A 4 13.02 9.10 -15.72
C ASP A 4 13.57 8.58 -14.38
N LEU A 5 14.09 7.35 -14.36
CA LEU A 5 14.76 6.77 -13.17
C LEU A 5 16.01 7.55 -12.77
N LEU A 6 16.78 8.05 -13.74
CA LEU A 6 17.97 8.88 -13.49
C LEU A 6 17.61 10.29 -13.02
N GLU A 7 16.57 10.89 -13.62
CA GLU A 7 16.13 12.25 -13.30
C GLU A 7 15.31 12.31 -11.99
N SER A 8 14.85 11.16 -11.46
CA SER A 8 14.05 11.06 -10.24
C SER A 8 12.89 12.06 -10.19
N LYS A 9 12.20 12.27 -11.32
CA LYS A 9 11.13 13.28 -11.47
C LYS A 9 10.01 13.17 -10.44
N ARG A 10 9.79 11.94 -9.92
CA ARG A 10 8.76 11.61 -8.93
C ARG A 10 9.32 11.39 -7.53
N GLY A 11 10.56 11.80 -7.29
CA GLY A 11 11.27 11.66 -6.02
C GLY A 11 12.40 10.63 -6.08
N GLU A 12 13.39 10.82 -5.21
CA GLU A 12 14.48 9.88 -5.01
C GLU A 12 14.04 8.76 -4.05
N HIS A 13 14.21 7.52 -4.49
CA HIS A 13 13.98 6.34 -3.67
C HIS A 13 14.92 5.22 -4.11
N ALA A 14 15.32 4.34 -3.19
CA ALA A 14 16.22 3.22 -3.48
C ALA A 14 15.70 2.32 -4.62
N SER A 15 14.38 2.17 -4.75
CA SER A 15 13.75 1.39 -5.83
C SER A 15 14.03 1.94 -7.23
N ASN A 16 14.38 3.22 -7.39
CA ASN A 16 14.73 3.80 -8.69
C ASN A 16 15.96 3.12 -9.31
N LEU A 17 16.86 2.59 -8.48
CA LEU A 17 18.08 1.91 -8.93
C LEU A 17 17.80 0.54 -9.55
N GLY A 18 16.72 -0.13 -9.15
CA GLY A 18 16.43 -1.51 -9.57
C GLY A 18 16.34 -1.66 -11.10
N GLY A 19 15.62 -0.74 -11.77
CA GLY A 19 15.51 -0.74 -13.22
C GLY A 19 16.82 -0.43 -13.96
N LEU A 20 17.69 0.40 -13.37
CA LEU A 20 18.99 0.73 -13.93
C LEU A 20 19.95 -0.46 -13.84
N ILE A 21 20.01 -1.11 -12.67
CA ILE A 21 20.81 -2.32 -12.44
C ILE A 21 20.34 -3.45 -13.37
N ALA A 22 19.03 -3.73 -13.42
CA ALA A 22 18.47 -4.75 -14.28
C ALA A 22 18.81 -4.51 -15.76
N SER A 23 18.78 -3.25 -16.21
CA SER A 23 19.15 -2.94 -17.59
C SER A 23 20.64 -3.15 -17.88
N ASN A 24 21.53 -2.87 -16.95
CA ASN A 24 22.96 -3.07 -17.15
C ASN A 24 23.27 -4.56 -17.26
N LEU A 25 22.74 -5.36 -16.32
CA LEU A 25 22.89 -6.82 -16.32
C LEU A 25 22.33 -7.46 -17.60
N ALA A 26 21.16 -6.99 -18.05
CA ALA A 26 20.54 -7.51 -19.28
C ALA A 26 21.36 -7.21 -20.54
N ALA A 27 22.03 -6.05 -20.60
CA ALA A 27 22.92 -5.70 -21.71
C ALA A 27 24.14 -6.61 -21.77
N GLU A 28 24.72 -6.98 -20.62
CA GLU A 28 25.83 -7.93 -20.53
C GLU A 28 25.40 -9.37 -20.88
N ALA A 29 24.21 -9.78 -20.45
CA ALA A 29 23.70 -11.14 -20.65
C ALA A 29 23.01 -11.36 -22.01
N GLY A 30 22.77 -10.32 -22.80
CA GLY A 30 22.05 -10.42 -24.08
C GLY A 30 20.56 -10.75 -23.93
N CYS A 31 19.96 -10.41 -22.79
CA CYS A 31 18.54 -10.67 -22.51
C CYS A 31 17.72 -9.38 -22.39
N LYS A 32 16.40 -9.50 -22.16
CA LYS A 32 15.51 -8.35 -21.97
C LYS A 32 15.33 -8.07 -20.48
N ALA A 33 15.34 -6.79 -20.10
CA ALA A 33 14.97 -6.34 -18.76
C ALA A 33 13.52 -5.83 -18.76
N TYR A 34 12.78 -6.15 -17.69
CA TYR A 34 11.43 -5.69 -17.46
C TYR A 34 11.31 -5.11 -16.04
N ILE A 35 10.37 -4.19 -15.86
CA ILE A 35 9.89 -3.76 -14.55
C ILE A 35 8.42 -4.16 -14.48
N ALA A 36 8.00 -4.75 -13.37
CA ALA A 36 6.62 -5.11 -13.13
C ALA A 36 6.03 -4.21 -12.03
N ASP A 37 4.81 -3.74 -12.27
CA ASP A 37 3.97 -3.03 -11.29
C ASP A 37 4.74 -2.03 -10.41
N PRO A 38 5.38 -1.00 -10.99
CA PRO A 38 6.11 0.00 -10.22
C PRO A 38 5.20 0.69 -9.20
N VAL A 39 5.78 1.24 -8.12
CA VAL A 39 5.00 1.91 -7.05
C VAL A 39 4.12 3.08 -7.52
N VAL A 40 4.37 3.58 -8.73
CA VAL A 40 3.63 4.67 -9.39
C VAL A 40 2.64 4.17 -10.47
N VAL A 41 2.26 2.89 -10.45
CA VAL A 41 1.11 2.40 -11.25
C VAL A 41 -0.08 3.29 -10.93
N ASP A 42 -0.73 3.80 -11.97
CA ASP A 42 -1.90 4.66 -11.83
C ASP A 42 -2.99 4.16 -12.78
N GLU A 43 -4.02 3.58 -12.18
CA GLU A 43 -5.22 3.07 -12.84
C GLU A 43 -6.46 3.73 -12.24
N MET A 44 -6.28 4.85 -11.52
CA MET A 44 -7.35 5.53 -10.80
C MET A 44 -8.37 6.12 -11.77
N ASP A 45 -9.65 6.01 -11.41
CA ASP A 45 -10.72 6.74 -12.09
C ASP A 45 -10.49 8.25 -11.96
N ASP A 46 -10.83 9.03 -12.98
CA ASP A 46 -10.64 10.50 -12.96
C ASP A 46 -11.32 11.17 -11.77
N ILE A 47 -12.49 10.66 -11.36
CA ILE A 47 -13.20 11.16 -10.18
C ILE A 47 -12.40 10.98 -8.88
N ALA A 48 -11.58 9.93 -8.80
CA ALA A 48 -10.76 9.63 -7.63
C ALA A 48 -9.53 10.57 -7.53
N ARG A 49 -9.18 11.28 -8.62
CA ARG A 49 -8.08 12.26 -8.64
C ARG A 49 -8.47 13.58 -7.99
N ILE A 50 -9.75 13.92 -8.05
CA ILE A 50 -10.29 15.18 -7.52
C ILE A 50 -10.10 15.20 -6.01
N SER A 51 -9.31 16.17 -5.55
CA SER A 51 -9.21 16.51 -4.13
C SER A 51 -10.24 17.58 -3.75
N GLY A 52 -10.21 18.03 -2.49
CA GLY A 52 -11.06 19.13 -2.03
C GLY A 52 -10.65 20.53 -2.51
N HIS A 53 -9.52 20.69 -3.22
CA HIS A 53 -9.05 22.01 -3.65
C HIS A 53 -8.17 21.94 -4.93
N PRO A 54 -8.30 22.86 -5.90
CA PRO A 54 -7.61 22.78 -7.21
C PRO A 54 -6.07 22.75 -7.19
N LEU A 55 -5.45 23.12 -6.08
CA LEU A 55 -3.98 23.08 -5.91
C LEU A 55 -3.46 21.69 -5.45
N PHE A 56 -4.36 20.77 -5.11
CA PHE A 56 -4.00 19.43 -4.67
C PHE A 56 -4.69 18.39 -5.54
N GLU A 57 -3.97 17.33 -5.85
CA GLU A 57 -4.50 16.18 -6.58
C GLU A 57 -4.12 14.92 -5.81
N ARG A 58 -5.01 13.93 -5.83
CA ARG A 58 -4.68 12.60 -5.31
C ARG A 58 -3.74 11.90 -6.28
N ARG A 59 -2.78 11.16 -5.74
CA ARG A 59 -1.74 10.45 -6.51
C ARG A 59 -1.75 8.98 -6.16
N SER A 60 -1.71 8.12 -7.17
CA SER A 60 -1.57 6.68 -6.98
C SER A 60 -0.11 6.34 -6.65
N ILE A 61 0.20 6.13 -5.37
CA ILE A 61 1.52 5.66 -4.92
C ILE A 61 1.33 4.62 -3.82
N PHE A 62 1.60 3.36 -4.13
CA PHE A 62 1.26 2.23 -3.27
C PHE A 62 2.07 0.97 -3.57
N HIS A 63 1.82 -0.10 -2.81
CA HIS A 63 2.44 -1.42 -2.98
C HIS A 63 1.83 -2.19 -4.16
N ALA A 64 1.91 -1.61 -5.37
CA ALA A 64 1.23 -2.10 -6.57
C ALA A 64 1.59 -3.55 -6.91
N LEU A 65 2.89 -3.89 -6.89
CA LEU A 65 3.38 -5.24 -7.13
C LEU A 65 2.73 -6.27 -6.20
N ASN A 66 2.79 -6.04 -4.89
CA ASN A 66 2.23 -6.98 -3.93
C ASN A 66 0.70 -7.04 -4.03
N GLN A 67 0.01 -5.90 -4.14
CA GLN A 67 -1.45 -5.89 -4.23
C GLN A 67 -1.96 -6.64 -5.48
N LYS A 68 -1.37 -6.41 -6.65
CA LYS A 68 -1.74 -7.13 -7.88
C LYS A 68 -1.36 -8.61 -7.82
N ALA A 69 -0.19 -8.95 -7.26
CA ALA A 69 0.21 -10.35 -7.09
C ALA A 69 -0.77 -11.14 -6.20
N ILE A 70 -1.17 -10.55 -5.06
CA ILE A 70 -2.14 -11.15 -4.14
C ILE A 70 -3.52 -11.27 -4.80
N ALA A 71 -3.97 -10.24 -5.53
CA ALA A 71 -5.24 -10.28 -6.25
C ALA A 71 -5.28 -11.37 -7.34
N LYS A 72 -4.21 -11.49 -8.14
CA LYS A 72 -4.07 -12.54 -9.17
C LYS A 72 -4.02 -13.94 -8.54
N MET A 73 -3.25 -14.12 -7.47
CA MET A 73 -3.19 -15.38 -6.73
C MET A 73 -4.56 -15.75 -6.15
N HIS A 74 -5.26 -14.78 -5.54
CA HIS A 74 -6.60 -15.01 -4.99
C HIS A 74 -7.57 -15.44 -6.09
N ALA A 75 -7.59 -14.73 -7.23
CA ALA A 75 -8.42 -15.08 -8.36
C ALA A 75 -8.18 -16.52 -8.84
N ALA A 76 -6.90 -16.92 -8.98
CA ALA A 76 -6.53 -18.28 -9.33
C ALA A 76 -7.03 -19.32 -8.31
N LYS A 77 -6.94 -19.04 -7.00
CA LYS A 77 -7.50 -19.91 -5.94
C LYS A 77 -9.03 -20.04 -6.03
N GLN A 78 -9.71 -19.02 -6.57
CA GLN A 78 -11.15 -19.04 -6.81
C GLN A 78 -11.53 -19.62 -8.19
N ASN A 79 -10.57 -20.13 -8.97
CA ASN A 79 -10.76 -20.56 -10.36
C ASN A 79 -11.39 -19.46 -11.25
N LYS A 80 -11.03 -18.20 -11.00
CA LYS A 80 -11.48 -17.02 -11.73
C LYS A 80 -10.29 -16.24 -12.28
N LYS A 81 -10.55 -15.36 -13.23
CA LYS A 81 -9.58 -14.36 -13.67
C LYS A 81 -9.63 -13.14 -12.75
N TYR A 82 -8.52 -12.42 -12.65
CA TYR A 82 -8.46 -11.20 -11.84
C TYR A 82 -9.44 -10.13 -12.37
N GLU A 83 -9.65 -10.11 -13.68
CA GLU A 83 -10.56 -9.21 -14.38
C GLU A 83 -12.05 -9.49 -14.10
N GLU A 84 -12.37 -10.64 -13.49
CA GLU A 84 -13.73 -11.04 -13.15
C GLU A 84 -14.13 -10.68 -11.71
N LEU A 85 -13.23 -10.08 -10.95
CA LEU A 85 -13.41 -9.82 -9.52
C LEU A 85 -13.35 -8.34 -9.16
N ASN A 86 -14.10 -7.97 -8.13
CA ASN A 86 -13.97 -6.73 -7.40
C ASN A 86 -13.42 -7.02 -6.00
N LEU A 87 -12.24 -6.51 -5.68
CA LEU A 87 -11.52 -6.83 -4.45
C LEU A 87 -11.13 -5.55 -3.72
N VAL A 88 -11.17 -5.57 -2.40
CA VAL A 88 -10.44 -4.58 -1.59
C VAL A 88 -9.16 -5.23 -1.12
N VAL A 89 -8.01 -4.64 -1.45
CA VAL A 89 -6.71 -5.21 -1.08
C VAL A 89 -5.98 -4.25 -0.14
N ALA A 90 -5.70 -4.71 1.08
CA ALA A 90 -4.96 -3.98 2.08
C ALA A 90 -3.57 -4.60 2.28
N HIS A 91 -2.52 -3.85 1.93
CA HIS A 91 -1.14 -4.23 2.23
C HIS A 91 -0.68 -3.52 3.50
N LEU A 92 -0.16 -4.29 4.47
CA LEU A 92 0.25 -3.85 5.78
C LEU A 92 1.75 -4.09 6.01
N GLY A 93 2.56 -3.06 5.78
CA GLY A 93 4.01 -3.07 5.98
C GLY A 93 4.51 -1.80 6.66
N GLY A 94 5.71 -1.33 6.29
CA GLY A 94 6.24 -0.04 6.75
C GLY A 94 5.34 1.14 6.34
N GLY A 95 4.65 1.02 5.20
CA GLY A 95 3.48 1.82 4.85
C GLY A 95 2.22 0.94 4.77
N VAL A 96 1.05 1.58 4.83
CA VAL A 96 -0.25 0.91 4.65
C VAL A 96 -0.92 1.44 3.40
N SER A 97 -1.26 0.56 2.46
CA SER A 97 -2.05 0.91 1.29
C SER A 97 -3.30 0.04 1.18
N VAL A 98 -4.43 0.67 0.90
CA VAL A 98 -5.73 0.02 0.72
C VAL A 98 -6.29 0.44 -0.63
N GLY A 99 -6.37 -0.51 -1.55
CA GLY A 99 -6.81 -0.28 -2.92
C GLY A 99 -8.17 -0.90 -3.21
N ALA A 100 -8.98 -0.20 -4.01
CA ALA A 100 -10.17 -0.74 -4.65
C ALA A 100 -9.79 -1.31 -6.02
N HIS A 101 -9.78 -2.65 -6.12
CA HIS A 101 -9.50 -3.35 -7.36
C HIS A 101 -10.83 -3.68 -8.04
N ARG A 102 -11.12 -3.02 -9.16
CA ARG A 102 -12.32 -3.25 -9.96
C ARG A 102 -11.92 -3.92 -11.26
N GLN A 103 -12.27 -5.19 -11.42
CA GLN A 103 -12.10 -5.94 -12.68
C GLN A 103 -10.68 -5.83 -13.26
N GLY A 104 -9.66 -6.13 -12.44
CA GLY A 104 -8.26 -6.12 -12.89
C GLY A 104 -7.52 -4.78 -12.74
N ALA A 105 -8.22 -3.69 -12.41
CA ALA A 105 -7.63 -2.34 -12.30
C ALA A 105 -7.76 -1.77 -10.88
N VAL A 106 -6.75 -1.05 -10.40
CA VAL A 106 -6.78 -0.34 -9.10
C VAL A 106 -7.37 1.05 -9.30
N VAL A 107 -8.70 1.15 -9.17
CA VAL A 107 -9.48 2.35 -9.54
C VAL A 107 -9.48 3.44 -8.48
N ASP A 108 -9.08 3.12 -7.26
CA ASP A 108 -8.78 4.07 -6.18
C ASP A 108 -7.81 3.42 -5.18
N VAL A 109 -6.89 4.21 -4.64
CA VAL A 109 -5.94 3.81 -3.60
C VAL A 109 -5.41 5.06 -2.89
N ASN A 110 -5.05 4.95 -1.61
CA ASN A 110 -4.38 6.04 -0.90
C ASN A 110 -2.91 6.18 -1.31
N ASN A 111 -2.38 7.41 -1.25
CA ASN A 111 -0.95 7.68 -1.36
C ASN A 111 -0.22 7.24 -0.09
N ALA A 112 0.14 5.96 -0.04
CA ALA A 112 0.82 5.37 1.11
C ALA A 112 2.21 5.96 1.33
N LEU A 113 2.87 6.47 0.27
CA LEU A 113 4.21 7.05 0.34
C LEU A 113 4.22 8.42 1.01
N ASP A 114 3.28 9.30 0.68
CA ASP A 114 3.25 10.69 1.18
C ASP A 114 2.36 10.87 2.43
N GLY A 115 1.97 9.77 3.08
CA GLY A 115 1.28 9.79 4.37
C GLY A 115 -0.25 9.93 4.29
N GLU A 116 -0.88 9.56 3.17
CA GLU A 116 -2.35 9.45 3.10
C GLU A 116 -2.79 8.06 3.61
N GLY A 117 -3.89 8.00 4.37
CA GLY A 117 -4.54 6.75 4.79
C GLY A 117 -4.30 6.40 6.25
N PRO A 118 -4.41 5.11 6.64
CA PRO A 118 -4.12 4.66 7.99
C PRO A 118 -2.67 4.97 8.38
N PHE A 119 -2.44 5.25 9.67
CA PHE A 119 -1.07 5.30 10.20
C PHE A 119 -0.42 3.92 10.14
N SER A 120 0.90 3.88 10.13
CA SER A 120 1.69 2.63 9.99
C SER A 120 2.70 2.50 11.14
N PRO A 121 3.65 1.55 11.11
CA PRO A 121 4.72 1.51 12.09
C PRO A 121 5.50 2.82 12.24
N GLU A 122 5.78 3.50 11.12
CA GLU A 122 6.68 4.67 11.08
C GLU A 122 6.06 5.92 10.44
N ARG A 123 4.84 5.81 9.90
CA ARG A 123 4.14 6.92 9.22
C ARG A 123 2.92 7.36 9.99
N ALA A 124 2.68 8.67 10.00
CA ALA A 124 1.57 9.27 10.73
C ALA A 124 0.20 8.99 10.10
N GLY A 125 0.15 8.64 8.81
CA GLY A 125 -1.09 8.58 8.05
C GLY A 125 -1.78 9.95 7.97
N THR A 126 -3.07 9.95 7.63
CA THR A 126 -3.83 11.19 7.46
C THR A 126 -3.99 11.93 8.80
N LEU A 127 -3.48 13.16 8.84
CA LEU A 127 -3.61 14.07 9.99
C LEU A 127 -4.72 15.12 9.77
N PRO A 128 -5.30 15.69 10.84
CA PRO A 128 -6.26 16.78 10.72
C PRO A 128 -5.62 18.01 10.03
N ALA A 129 -6.18 18.42 8.89
CA ALA A 129 -5.59 19.42 8.01
C ALA A 129 -5.28 20.75 8.71
N MET A 130 -6.22 21.29 9.50
CA MET A 130 -6.00 22.55 10.22
C MET A 130 -4.99 22.43 11.36
N ALA A 131 -4.92 21.28 12.04
CA ALA A 131 -3.93 21.07 13.08
C ALA A 131 -2.51 20.99 12.49
N LEU A 132 -2.36 20.28 11.35
CA LEU A 132 -1.10 20.23 10.62
C LEU A 132 -0.70 21.61 10.11
N ALA A 133 -1.63 22.38 9.53
CA ALA A 133 -1.35 23.74 9.08
C ALA A 133 -0.89 24.65 10.22
N GLN A 134 -1.59 24.63 11.37
CA GLN A 134 -1.19 25.40 12.54
C GLN A 134 0.21 25.03 13.03
N LEU A 135 0.56 23.73 13.04
CA LEU A 135 1.90 23.26 13.39
C LEU A 135 2.96 23.76 12.39
N CYS A 136 2.68 23.71 11.08
CA CYS A 136 3.60 24.20 10.05
C CYS A 136 3.87 25.71 10.14
N PHE A 137 2.91 26.48 10.65
CA PHE A 137 3.01 27.94 10.76
C PHE A 137 3.25 28.43 12.19
N SER A 138 3.54 27.55 13.15
CA SER A 138 3.83 27.93 14.54
C SER A 138 5.18 28.62 14.70
N GLY A 139 6.11 28.40 13.76
CA GLY A 139 7.51 28.83 13.87
C GLY A 139 8.40 27.85 14.65
N GLU A 140 7.84 26.76 15.17
CA GLU A 140 8.56 25.76 15.99
C GLU A 140 9.21 24.66 15.16
N TYR A 141 8.67 24.37 13.98
CA TYR A 141 9.09 23.25 13.15
C TYR A 141 9.42 23.69 11.72
N THR A 142 10.50 23.13 11.20
CA THR A 142 10.87 23.24 9.79
C THR A 142 10.11 22.24 8.95
N LEU A 143 9.99 22.49 7.64
CA LEU A 143 9.41 21.55 6.69
C LEU A 143 10.09 20.17 6.76
N ALA A 144 11.41 20.11 6.95
CA ALA A 144 12.15 18.86 7.07
C ALA A 144 11.74 18.05 8.31
N GLN A 145 11.52 18.73 9.45
CA GLN A 145 11.01 18.09 10.67
C GLN A 145 9.58 17.59 10.48
N VAL A 146 8.71 18.40 9.88
CA VAL A 146 7.32 17.98 9.58
C VAL A 146 7.30 16.78 8.64
N LYS A 147 8.14 16.77 7.60
CA LYS A 147 8.28 15.62 6.71
C LYS A 147 8.69 14.36 7.47
N LYS A 148 9.60 14.47 8.43
CA LYS A 148 10.03 13.35 9.28
C LYS A 148 8.90 12.83 10.17
N MET A 149 8.11 13.74 10.78
CA MET A 149 6.92 13.36 11.53
C MET A 149 5.92 12.57 10.69
N ILE A 150 5.76 12.92 9.42
CA ILE A 150 4.81 12.24 8.52
C ILE A 150 5.36 10.89 8.04
N LEU A 151 6.66 10.79 7.72
CA LEU A 151 7.22 9.68 6.92
C LEU A 151 8.24 8.77 7.62
N GLY A 152 8.61 9.02 8.88
CA GLY A 152 9.57 8.16 9.59
C GLY A 152 9.55 8.23 11.12
N GLU A 153 8.96 9.27 11.70
CA GLU A 153 8.74 9.43 13.14
C GLU A 153 7.25 9.54 13.47
N GLY A 154 6.41 8.94 12.64
CA GLY A 154 4.96 8.87 12.83
C GLY A 154 4.52 7.53 13.40
N GLY A 155 3.20 7.36 13.54
CA GLY A 155 2.60 6.05 13.80
C GLY A 155 3.03 5.40 15.12
N LEU A 156 3.35 4.09 15.09
CA LEU A 156 3.75 3.36 16.29
C LEU A 156 5.04 3.93 16.91
N VAL A 157 6.01 4.34 16.09
CA VAL A 157 7.25 4.95 16.57
C VAL A 157 6.94 6.19 17.41
N ALA A 158 6.07 7.08 16.92
CA ALA A 158 5.68 8.29 17.65
C ALA A 158 4.97 8.00 18.98
N HIS A 159 4.09 6.99 18.98
CA HIS A 159 3.24 6.70 20.14
C HIS A 159 3.90 5.80 21.18
N LEU A 160 4.67 4.81 20.74
CA LEU A 160 5.14 3.67 21.53
C LEU A 160 6.66 3.52 21.54
N GLY A 161 7.38 4.23 20.66
CA GLY A 161 8.84 4.13 20.56
C GLY A 161 9.34 2.85 19.89
N THR A 162 8.48 2.11 19.19
CA THR A 162 8.84 0.91 18.41
C THR A 162 8.14 0.93 17.05
N ASN A 163 8.81 0.39 16.03
CA ASN A 163 8.22 0.12 14.71
C ASN A 163 7.84 -1.37 14.53
N SER A 164 7.96 -2.18 15.57
CA SER A 164 7.70 -3.62 15.52
C SER A 164 6.29 -3.92 16.03
N PHE A 165 5.40 -4.36 15.13
CA PHE A 165 4.09 -4.87 15.54
C PHE A 165 4.19 -6.15 16.39
N HIS A 166 5.30 -6.90 16.27
CA HIS A 166 5.56 -8.04 17.14
C HIS A 166 5.81 -7.59 18.59
N ASP A 167 6.58 -6.53 18.79
CA ASP A 167 6.79 -5.96 20.13
C ASP A 167 5.49 -5.43 20.71
N VAL A 168 4.67 -4.79 19.86
CA VAL A 168 3.33 -4.32 20.27
C VAL A 168 2.46 -5.48 20.71
N GLU A 169 2.41 -6.56 19.96
CA GLU A 169 1.64 -7.76 20.30
C GLU A 169 2.07 -8.34 21.66
N ASN A 170 3.38 -8.44 21.90
CA ASN A 170 3.91 -8.93 23.18
C ASN A 170 3.47 -8.03 24.34
N LYS A 171 3.53 -6.71 24.17
CA LYS A 171 3.09 -5.75 25.21
C LYS A 171 1.58 -5.79 25.46
N VAL A 172 0.78 -6.01 24.43
CA VAL A 172 -0.66 -6.22 24.58
C VAL A 172 -0.93 -7.49 25.40
N LYS A 173 -0.22 -8.59 25.13
CA LYS A 173 -0.34 -9.85 25.89
C LYS A 173 0.11 -9.72 27.35
N GLU A 174 1.08 -8.84 27.62
CA GLU A 174 1.51 -8.46 28.98
C GLU A 174 0.47 -7.57 29.71
N GLY A 175 -0.59 -7.11 29.04
CA GLY A 175 -1.64 -6.27 29.61
C GLY A 175 -1.33 -4.77 29.57
N ASP A 176 -0.44 -4.30 28.70
CA ASP A 176 -0.17 -2.87 28.55
C ASP A 176 -1.30 -2.17 27.78
N GLU A 177 -2.11 -1.42 28.52
CA GLU A 177 -3.27 -0.68 28.00
C GLU A 177 -2.91 0.38 26.95
N LYS A 178 -1.72 0.99 27.03
CA LYS A 178 -1.29 1.98 26.05
C LYS A 178 -1.02 1.31 24.71
N PHE A 179 -0.29 0.20 24.72
CA PHE A 179 -0.03 -0.59 23.52
C PHE A 179 -1.31 -1.14 22.92
N LYS A 180 -2.22 -1.65 23.77
CA LYS A 180 -3.53 -2.13 23.32
C LYS A 180 -4.32 -1.04 22.62
N LYS A 181 -4.43 0.14 23.24
CA LYS A 181 -5.18 1.27 22.68
C LYS A 181 -4.64 1.69 21.30
N ILE A 182 -3.33 1.74 21.12
CA ILE A 182 -2.72 2.13 19.85
C ILE A 182 -2.88 1.02 18.80
N SER A 183 -2.76 -0.24 19.19
CA SER A 183 -3.04 -1.39 18.31
C SER A 183 -4.50 -1.42 17.83
N ASP A 184 -5.46 -1.23 18.73
CA ASP A 184 -6.88 -1.14 18.41
C ASP A 184 -7.17 0.07 17.49
N ALA A 185 -6.50 1.20 17.73
CA ALA A 185 -6.62 2.39 16.88
C ALA A 185 -6.08 2.13 15.45
N PHE A 186 -5.03 1.33 15.30
CA PHE A 186 -4.53 0.92 13.98
C PHE A 186 -5.59 0.07 13.26
N ALA A 187 -6.11 -0.96 13.93
CA ALA A 187 -7.16 -1.83 13.38
C ALA A 187 -8.39 -1.02 12.93
N TYR A 188 -8.81 -0.07 13.75
CA TYR A 188 -9.93 0.82 13.46
C TYR A 188 -9.70 1.71 12.23
N ASN A 189 -8.51 2.32 12.10
CA ASN A 189 -8.19 3.16 10.94
C ASN A 189 -8.08 2.32 9.65
N LEU A 190 -7.49 1.14 9.74
CA LEU A 190 -7.43 0.19 8.63
C LEU A 190 -8.84 -0.23 8.17
N ALA A 191 -9.70 -0.62 9.11
CA ALA A 191 -11.07 -1.02 8.81
C ALA A 191 -11.88 0.10 8.14
N LYS A 192 -11.70 1.36 8.58
CA LYS A 192 -12.30 2.53 7.91
C LYS A 192 -11.82 2.69 6.48
N ALA A 193 -10.53 2.51 6.22
CA ALA A 193 -9.98 2.59 4.87
C ALA A 193 -10.53 1.48 3.96
N ILE A 194 -10.64 0.25 4.48
CA ILE A 194 -11.28 -0.88 3.78
C ILE A 194 -12.75 -0.55 3.45
N GLY A 195 -13.49 -0.03 4.42
CA GLY A 195 -14.87 0.42 4.22
C GLY A 195 -15.01 1.53 3.18
N ALA A 196 -14.07 2.48 3.13
CA ALA A 196 -14.08 3.51 2.09
C ALA A 196 -13.90 2.89 0.69
N MET A 197 -12.97 1.95 0.53
CA MET A 197 -12.73 1.28 -0.75
C MET A 197 -13.89 0.38 -1.18
N SER A 198 -14.67 -0.18 -0.24
CA SER A 198 -15.88 -0.93 -0.60
C SER A 198 -16.97 -0.02 -1.19
N VAL A 199 -17.05 1.25 -0.75
CA VAL A 199 -17.96 2.26 -1.31
C VAL A 199 -17.55 2.63 -2.73
N VAL A 200 -16.25 2.73 -3.03
CA VAL A 200 -15.74 2.92 -4.41
C VAL A 200 -16.24 1.82 -5.34
N LEU A 201 -16.28 0.58 -4.84
CA LEU A 201 -16.81 -0.59 -5.55
C LEU A 201 -18.35 -0.69 -5.51
N LYS A 202 -19.04 0.32 -4.98
CA LYS A 202 -20.50 0.39 -4.85
C LYS A 202 -21.08 -0.84 -4.11
N GLY A 203 -20.35 -1.32 -3.10
CA GLY A 203 -20.71 -2.50 -2.30
C GLY A 203 -20.56 -3.84 -3.02
N LYS A 204 -20.12 -3.87 -4.29
CA LYS A 204 -19.89 -5.11 -5.04
C LYS A 204 -18.47 -5.58 -4.77
N VAL A 205 -18.25 -6.22 -3.62
CA VAL A 205 -16.94 -6.73 -3.19
C VAL A 205 -16.99 -8.24 -3.10
N ASP A 206 -16.19 -8.93 -3.91
CA ASP A 206 -16.07 -10.39 -3.90
C ASP A 206 -15.19 -10.89 -2.75
N GLY A 207 -14.23 -10.07 -2.30
CA GLY A 207 -13.35 -10.40 -1.19
C GLY A 207 -12.53 -9.21 -0.70
N ILE A 208 -12.22 -9.25 0.60
CA ILE A 208 -11.29 -8.32 1.26
C ILE A 208 -10.01 -9.11 1.51
N LEU A 209 -8.90 -8.68 0.88
CA LEU A 209 -7.62 -9.38 0.96
C LEU A 209 -6.67 -8.56 1.82
N ILE A 210 -6.19 -9.12 2.92
CA ILE A 210 -5.24 -8.45 3.82
C ILE A 210 -3.89 -9.16 3.74
N THR A 211 -2.82 -8.42 3.50
CA THR A 211 -1.48 -8.93 3.21
C THR A 211 -0.39 -8.04 3.82
N GLY A 212 0.88 -8.37 3.61
CA GLY A 212 2.03 -7.69 4.20
C GLY A 212 2.47 -8.30 5.53
N GLY A 213 3.62 -7.85 6.04
CA GLY A 213 4.24 -8.42 7.24
C GLY A 213 3.41 -8.29 8.52
N ILE A 214 2.58 -7.26 8.64
CA ILE A 214 1.73 -7.08 9.84
C ILE A 214 0.61 -8.12 9.89
N ALA A 215 0.20 -8.68 8.74
CA ALA A 215 -0.88 -9.65 8.65
C ALA A 215 -0.54 -11.03 9.28
N TYR A 216 0.69 -11.24 9.77
CA TYR A 216 1.03 -12.39 10.61
C TYR A 216 0.41 -12.31 12.03
N ASN A 217 0.07 -11.10 12.50
CA ASN A 217 -0.56 -10.90 13.79
C ASN A 217 -2.05 -11.27 13.72
N LYS A 218 -2.38 -12.51 14.14
CA LYS A 218 -3.74 -13.05 14.05
C LYS A 218 -4.74 -12.28 14.90
N GLU A 219 -4.39 -11.94 16.14
CA GLU A 219 -5.30 -11.22 17.05
C GLU A 219 -5.68 -9.85 16.49
N LEU A 220 -4.72 -9.15 15.89
CA LEU A 220 -4.99 -7.89 15.20
C LEU A 220 -5.88 -8.09 13.97
N MET A 221 -5.64 -9.15 13.18
CA MET A 221 -6.47 -9.46 12.01
C MET A 221 -7.90 -9.84 12.40
N ASP A 222 -8.10 -10.55 13.51
CA ASP A 222 -9.43 -10.90 14.03
C ASP A 222 -10.23 -9.63 14.39
N ILE A 223 -9.58 -8.62 14.99
CA ILE A 223 -10.21 -7.33 15.29
C ILE A 223 -10.61 -6.61 13.99
N VAL A 224 -9.72 -6.59 12.99
CA VAL A 224 -10.02 -5.96 11.69
C VAL A 224 -11.17 -6.69 10.99
N GLU A 225 -11.16 -8.03 11.00
CA GLU A 225 -12.20 -8.87 10.43
C GLU A 225 -13.56 -8.58 11.07
N GLU A 226 -13.63 -8.43 12.40
CA GLU A 226 -14.88 -8.10 13.10
C GLU A 226 -15.55 -6.84 12.53
N TYR A 227 -14.77 -5.82 12.18
CA TYR A 227 -15.28 -4.59 11.58
C TYR A 227 -15.78 -4.76 10.15
N VAL A 228 -15.11 -5.59 9.34
CA VAL A 228 -15.28 -5.56 7.87
C VAL A 228 -15.93 -6.81 7.28
N LYS A 229 -16.07 -7.90 8.04
CA LYS A 229 -16.67 -9.17 7.57
C LYS A 229 -18.11 -9.05 7.06
N SER A 230 -18.83 -8.00 7.47
CA SER A 230 -20.19 -7.70 6.98
C SER A 230 -20.21 -7.15 5.54
N ILE A 231 -19.06 -6.67 5.04
CA ILE A 231 -18.92 -6.14 3.68
C ILE A 231 -18.74 -7.29 2.68
N ALA A 232 -17.79 -8.20 2.94
CA ALA A 232 -17.44 -9.34 2.10
C ALA A 232 -16.57 -10.34 2.88
N PRO A 233 -16.37 -11.59 2.38
CA PRO A 233 -15.44 -12.53 2.99
C PRO A 233 -14.02 -11.97 3.08
N VAL A 234 -13.37 -12.17 4.23
CA VAL A 234 -12.02 -11.69 4.52
C VAL A 234 -11.02 -12.83 4.31
N PHE A 235 -9.93 -12.53 3.61
CA PHE A 235 -8.85 -13.48 3.32
C PHE A 235 -7.52 -12.89 3.75
N ILE A 236 -6.80 -13.59 4.62
CA ILE A 236 -5.49 -13.18 5.11
C ILE A 236 -4.39 -13.91 4.32
N TYR A 237 -3.48 -13.14 3.72
CA TYR A 237 -2.30 -13.61 3.00
C TYR A 237 -1.04 -12.96 3.60
N PRO A 238 -0.54 -13.49 4.74
CA PRO A 238 0.59 -12.89 5.44
C PRO A 238 1.86 -12.80 4.61
N GLY A 239 2.60 -11.71 4.80
CA GLY A 239 3.86 -11.45 4.12
C GLY A 239 3.69 -10.83 2.73
N GLU A 240 4.81 -10.75 2.04
CA GLU A 240 4.93 -10.34 0.64
C GLU A 240 6.03 -11.20 0.01
N ASP A 241 5.80 -11.70 -1.21
CA ASP A 241 6.82 -12.44 -1.96
C ASP A 241 7.11 -11.67 -3.25
N GLU A 242 7.83 -10.56 -3.09
CA GLU A 242 8.18 -9.68 -4.21
C GLU A 242 9.02 -10.43 -5.26
N MET A 243 9.90 -11.35 -4.85
CA MET A 243 10.74 -12.10 -5.77
C MET A 243 9.92 -13.05 -6.63
N ALA A 244 9.01 -13.83 -6.03
CA ALA A 244 8.09 -14.65 -6.81
C ALA A 244 7.15 -13.81 -7.66
N ALA A 245 6.66 -12.66 -7.16
CA ALA A 245 5.81 -11.76 -7.93
C ALA A 245 6.54 -11.22 -9.18
N LEU A 246 7.78 -10.77 -9.05
CA LEU A 246 8.61 -10.33 -10.18
C LEU A 246 8.87 -11.47 -11.17
N ALA A 247 9.25 -12.66 -10.66
CA ALA A 247 9.53 -13.82 -11.48
C ALA A 247 8.28 -14.29 -12.25
N MET A 248 7.11 -14.32 -11.61
CA MET A 248 5.84 -14.70 -12.23
C MET A 248 5.41 -13.69 -13.31
N ASN A 249 5.57 -12.39 -13.08
CA ASN A 249 5.32 -11.38 -14.12
C ASN A 249 6.27 -11.57 -15.32
N GLY A 250 7.56 -11.83 -15.07
CA GLY A 250 8.52 -12.15 -16.14
C GLY A 250 8.13 -13.41 -16.93
N LEU A 251 7.71 -14.47 -16.23
CA LEU A 251 7.24 -15.71 -16.85
C LEU A 251 5.96 -15.49 -17.67
N ALA A 252 5.02 -14.67 -17.19
CA ALA A 252 3.79 -14.35 -17.91
C ALA A 252 4.08 -13.67 -19.26
N VAL A 253 5.06 -12.76 -19.30
CA VAL A 253 5.53 -12.14 -20.54
C VAL A 253 6.23 -13.14 -21.46
N ILE A 254 7.14 -13.96 -20.92
CA ILE A 254 7.90 -14.94 -21.72
C ILE A 254 6.98 -16.03 -22.31
N SER A 255 5.95 -16.43 -21.57
CA SER A 255 4.97 -17.44 -22.01
C SER A 255 3.86 -16.87 -22.91
N GLY A 256 3.83 -15.56 -23.14
CA GLY A 256 2.82 -14.90 -23.96
C GLY A 256 1.44 -14.76 -23.30
N GLN A 257 1.35 -15.03 -21.99
CA GLN A 257 0.12 -14.82 -21.22
C GLN A 257 -0.18 -13.33 -21.01
N GLU A 258 0.87 -12.50 -20.89
CA GLU A 258 0.76 -11.05 -20.80
C GLU A 258 1.63 -10.36 -21.85
N GLN A 259 1.16 -9.21 -22.33
CA GLN A 259 1.93 -8.36 -23.25
C GLN A 259 2.69 -7.29 -22.46
N PRO A 260 4.02 -7.15 -22.66
CA PRO A 260 4.78 -6.13 -21.97
C PRO A 260 4.37 -4.74 -22.49
N LYS A 261 4.20 -3.78 -21.57
CA LYS A 261 3.91 -2.38 -21.92
C LYS A 261 5.20 -1.64 -22.25
N ILE A 262 5.13 -0.70 -23.20
CA ILE A 262 6.20 0.26 -23.46
C ILE A 262 5.97 1.45 -22.52
N TYR A 263 7.00 1.80 -21.76
CA TYR A 263 6.95 2.99 -20.91
C TYR A 263 7.05 4.24 -21.79
N GLU A 264 6.05 5.11 -21.69
CA GLU A 264 5.96 6.42 -22.34
C GLU A 264 6.48 7.53 -21.41
#